data_AF-A0AAV1R4I5-F1
#
_entry.id   AF-A0AAV1R4I5-F1
#
_cell.length_a   1.000
_cell.length_b   1.000
_cell.length_c   1.000
_cell.angle_alpha   90.00
_cell.angle_beta   90.00
_cell.angle_gamma   90.00
#
_symmetry.space_group_name_H-M   'P 1'
#
loop_
_entity.id
_entity.type
_entity.pdbx_description
1 polymer ?
#
loop_
_entity_poly.entity_id
_entity_poly.type
_entity_poly.pdbx_seq_one_letter_code
_entity_poly.pdbx_strand_id
1 'polypeptide(L)'
;MAETKLYGHKLTPSLSFLSSLTTLRRHVAPFPSRVSFNTPKPPRLRVLAMAIKKSPKRLKYSAPRFTKEDGLLYVEADELGADTWKLEPVIELLKRGAVGVIPTDTVYAIVCDLKSNSAIERLRRIKNIEPSKPLSILCRSLRDIDTYTTGFPRGDGQGHANIFRAVKQCLPGPYTFILTASKELPKQCVRYGTTTAKYASRKNVGVRMPDDAICQAILEKMDSPLISTSVRSPKENEWMVDPVVIADIYGPEGLDFVVDGGIRVADPSTVVDMTGSSPKIIRQGKGPKLQWMVAEDDNGSGFRVEDLIPSAT
;
A
#
# COMPACT_ATOMS: atom_id res chain seq x y z
N MET A 1 -18.37 -38.78 44.72
CA MET A 1 -19.10 -39.74 43.86
C MET A 1 -18.29 -39.85 42.58
N ALA A 2 -17.35 -40.79 42.53
CA ALA A 2 -17.58 -42.18 42.10
C ALA A 2 -17.84 -42.23 40.58
N GLU A 3 -17.16 -43.01 39.74
CA GLU A 3 -16.04 -43.94 39.87
C GLU A 3 -15.80 -44.54 38.47
N THR A 4 -14.54 -44.74 38.05
CA THR A 4 -14.01 -45.94 37.32
C THR A 4 -14.64 -46.42 35.98
N LYS A 5 -14.02 -47.24 35.10
CA LYS A 5 -12.94 -48.27 35.17
C LYS A 5 -12.55 -48.65 33.72
N LEU A 6 -11.25 -48.73 33.37
CA LEU A 6 -10.41 -49.94 33.11
C LEU A 6 -10.77 -50.76 31.84
N TYR A 7 -9.91 -51.51 31.11
CA TYR A 7 -8.65 -52.28 31.30
C TYR A 7 -7.97 -52.40 29.89
N GLY A 8 -6.63 -52.48 29.69
CA GLY A 8 -5.73 -53.63 29.90
C GLY A 8 -5.94 -54.75 28.84
N HIS A 9 -4.96 -55.42 28.20
CA HIS A 9 -3.65 -55.87 28.65
C HIS A 9 -2.80 -56.50 27.49
N LYS A 10 -1.51 -56.69 27.82
CA LYS A 10 -0.31 -57.27 27.15
C LYS A 10 -0.45 -58.66 26.45
N LEU A 11 0.52 -59.02 25.58
CA LEU A 11 1.57 -60.07 25.80
C LEU A 11 2.45 -60.39 24.56
N THR A 12 3.61 -61.01 24.83
CA THR A 12 4.88 -61.12 24.05
C THR A 12 5.14 -62.55 23.46
N PRO A 13 6.38 -63.09 23.21
CA PRO A 13 6.89 -63.50 21.89
C PRO A 13 7.41 -64.98 21.79
N SER A 14 7.95 -65.43 20.63
CA SER A 14 8.81 -66.64 20.47
C SER A 14 9.54 -66.60 19.11
N LEU A 15 10.88 -66.59 18.95
CA LEU A 15 12.00 -67.53 19.20
C LEU A 15 12.11 -68.76 18.26
N SER A 16 13.37 -68.97 17.82
CA SER A 16 14.06 -70.22 17.38
C SER A 16 14.09 -70.56 15.88
N PHE A 17 15.11 -71.19 15.27
CA PHE A 17 16.55 -71.51 15.50
C PHE A 17 17.01 -72.31 14.24
N LEU A 18 18.30 -72.23 13.82
CA LEU A 18 19.14 -73.24 13.09
C LEU A 18 18.69 -73.72 11.68
N SER A 19 19.50 -74.23 10.73
CA SER A 19 20.90 -74.71 10.60
C SER A 19 21.23 -74.68 9.09
N SER A 20 22.35 -74.11 8.62
CA SER A 20 23.64 -74.76 8.35
C SER A 20 23.69 -75.90 7.30
N LEU A 21 24.69 -75.77 6.41
CA LEU A 21 25.55 -76.80 5.79
C LEU A 21 25.36 -77.18 4.31
N THR A 22 26.32 -76.69 3.52
CA THR A 22 27.27 -77.40 2.61
C THR A 22 26.73 -78.15 1.39
N THR A 23 27.06 -77.69 0.17
CA THR A 23 28.27 -78.01 -0.65
C THR A 23 27.97 -79.15 -1.64
N LEU A 24 27.98 -78.88 -2.95
CA LEU A 24 28.95 -79.48 -3.86
C LEU A 24 28.86 -78.93 -5.29
N ARG A 25 30.04 -78.59 -5.80
CA ARG A 25 30.43 -78.35 -7.20
C ARG A 25 29.79 -79.32 -8.21
N ARG A 26 29.53 -78.81 -9.42
CA ARG A 26 30.37 -79.08 -10.62
C ARG A 26 30.00 -78.19 -11.80
N HIS A 27 31.04 -77.59 -12.38
CA HIS A 27 31.07 -76.89 -13.66
C HIS A 27 30.79 -77.84 -14.83
N VAL A 28 30.11 -77.37 -15.88
CA VAL A 28 30.57 -77.41 -17.29
C VAL A 28 29.85 -76.27 -18.05
N ALA A 29 30.61 -75.42 -18.73
CA ALA A 29 30.13 -74.51 -19.78
C ALA A 29 30.30 -75.22 -21.14
N PRO A 30 29.50 -74.88 -22.18
CA PRO A 30 29.92 -73.79 -23.05
C PRO A 30 28.78 -72.89 -23.59
N PHE A 31 29.15 -71.62 -23.80
CA PHE A 31 28.48 -70.55 -24.56
C PHE A 31 28.16 -70.93 -26.03
N PRO A 32 27.53 -70.05 -26.87
CA PRO A 32 26.74 -68.84 -26.60
C PRO A 32 25.43 -68.77 -27.44
N SER A 33 24.44 -68.00 -26.99
CA SER A 33 23.83 -66.95 -27.82
C SER A 33 22.88 -66.11 -26.98
N ARG A 34 23.11 -64.82 -27.08
CA ARG A 34 22.72 -63.78 -26.15
C ARG A 34 21.40 -63.19 -26.65
N VAL A 35 20.26 -63.63 -26.13
CA VAL A 35 19.00 -62.90 -26.29
C VAL A 35 18.85 -61.96 -25.10
N SER A 36 19.21 -60.70 -25.33
CA SER A 36 19.05 -59.61 -24.35
C SER A 36 17.57 -59.22 -24.31
N PHE A 37 16.85 -59.66 -23.28
CA PHE A 37 15.58 -59.03 -22.92
C PHE A 37 15.87 -57.67 -22.30
N ASN A 38 15.72 -56.61 -23.10
CA ASN A 38 15.70 -55.24 -22.61
C ASN A 38 14.51 -55.07 -21.67
N THR A 39 14.77 -54.90 -20.38
CA THR A 39 13.78 -54.37 -19.45
C THR A 39 13.51 -52.89 -19.80
N PRO A 40 12.24 -52.45 -19.86
CA PRO A 40 11.94 -51.06 -20.13
C PRO A 40 12.38 -50.22 -18.92
N LYS A 41 13.30 -49.28 -19.16
CA LYS A 41 13.68 -48.25 -18.18
C LYS A 41 12.43 -47.39 -17.85
N PRO A 42 12.22 -47.01 -16.58
CA PRO A 42 11.16 -46.08 -16.24
C PRO A 42 11.42 -44.74 -16.97
N PRO A 43 10.36 -44.02 -17.39
CA PRO A 43 10.54 -42.79 -18.13
C PRO A 43 11.25 -41.78 -17.23
N ARG A 44 12.39 -41.28 -17.71
CA ARG A 44 13.06 -40.12 -17.10
C ARG A 44 12.06 -38.97 -17.11
N LEU A 45 11.56 -38.57 -15.94
CA LEU A 45 10.89 -37.29 -15.78
C LEU A 45 11.88 -36.21 -16.24
N ARG A 46 11.66 -35.69 -17.45
CA ARG A 46 12.24 -34.41 -17.87
C ARG A 46 11.59 -33.36 -16.98
N VAL A 47 12.26 -32.99 -15.89
CA VAL A 47 12.00 -31.71 -15.25
C VAL A 47 12.38 -30.66 -16.29
N LEU A 48 11.40 -30.15 -17.02
CA LEU A 48 11.54 -28.90 -17.74
C LEU A 48 11.77 -27.85 -16.64
N ALA A 49 13.04 -27.49 -16.42
CA ALA A 49 13.33 -26.21 -15.81
C ALA A 49 12.77 -25.16 -16.77
N MET A 50 11.54 -24.71 -16.52
CA MET A 50 11.03 -23.50 -17.14
C MET A 50 11.87 -22.37 -16.57
N ALA A 51 12.99 -22.08 -17.24
CA ALA A 51 13.64 -20.80 -17.10
C ALA A 51 12.62 -19.77 -17.55
N ILE A 52 11.91 -19.17 -16.60
CA ILE A 52 11.08 -18.00 -16.82
C ILE A 52 12.06 -16.94 -17.31
N LYS A 53 12.14 -16.80 -18.63
CA LYS A 53 12.90 -15.77 -19.32
C LYS A 53 12.20 -14.45 -19.02
N LYS A 54 12.45 -13.89 -17.83
CA LYS A 54 12.02 -12.54 -17.46
C LYS A 54 12.61 -11.62 -18.52
N SER A 55 11.73 -11.05 -19.34
CA SER A 55 12.07 -10.11 -20.38
C SER A 55 12.84 -8.92 -19.78
N PRO A 56 14.02 -8.53 -20.32
CA PRO A 56 14.88 -7.51 -19.73
C PRO A 56 14.40 -6.10 -20.12
N LYS A 57 13.10 -5.81 -19.99
CA LYS A 57 12.53 -4.48 -20.29
C LYS A 57 12.21 -3.67 -19.02
N ARG A 58 12.65 -4.10 -17.84
CA ARG A 58 12.44 -3.39 -16.58
C ARG A 58 13.78 -2.96 -15.99
N LEU A 59 13.99 -1.63 -15.99
CA LEU A 59 14.91 -0.80 -15.19
C LEU A 59 15.53 0.30 -16.07
N LYS A 60 14.70 1.27 -16.49
CA LYS A 60 15.21 2.62 -16.85
C LYS A 60 15.21 3.58 -15.66
N TYR A 61 14.76 3.12 -14.49
CA TYR A 61 14.79 3.84 -13.23
C TYR A 61 15.30 2.87 -12.16
N SER A 62 16.61 2.74 -12.00
CA SER A 62 17.13 2.23 -10.73
C SER A 62 16.89 3.33 -9.72
N ALA A 63 15.77 3.24 -9.00
CA ALA A 63 15.50 4.10 -7.86
C ALA A 63 16.70 4.01 -6.91
N PRO A 64 17.16 5.13 -6.31
CA PRO A 64 18.02 5.01 -5.15
C PRO A 64 17.27 4.15 -4.13
N ARG A 65 17.81 2.96 -3.85
CA ARG A 65 17.48 2.25 -2.63
C ARG A 65 18.39 2.87 -1.60
N PHE A 66 17.84 3.65 -0.67
CA PHE A 66 18.52 3.88 0.60
C PHE A 66 18.79 2.47 1.13
N THR A 67 20.08 2.14 1.25
CA THR A 67 20.47 0.76 1.40
C THR A 67 20.00 0.26 2.76
N LYS A 68 19.83 -1.05 2.93
CA LYS A 68 19.54 -1.63 4.26
C LYS A 68 20.59 -1.27 5.32
N GLU A 69 21.74 -0.75 4.92
CA GLU A 69 22.79 -0.24 5.80
C GLU A 69 22.45 1.13 6.42
N ASP A 70 21.60 1.94 5.78
CA ASP A 70 21.24 3.29 6.24
C ASP A 70 20.19 3.29 7.38
N GLY A 71 19.58 2.13 7.67
CA GLY A 71 18.57 2.00 8.72
C GLY A 71 17.27 2.79 8.43
N LEU A 72 16.23 2.53 9.24
CA LEU A 72 15.04 3.37 9.25
C LEU A 72 15.36 4.66 10.02
N LEU A 73 15.26 5.82 9.37
CA LEU A 73 15.42 7.09 10.09
C LEU A 73 14.18 7.36 10.94
N TYR A 74 14.34 7.45 12.25
CA TYR A 74 13.27 7.83 13.17
C TYR A 74 13.52 9.23 13.72
N VAL A 75 12.59 10.16 13.52
CA VAL A 75 12.72 11.56 13.97
C VAL A 75 11.54 11.92 14.85
N GLU A 76 11.82 12.29 16.09
CA GLU A 76 10.82 12.84 17.02
C GLU A 76 10.77 14.37 16.89
N ALA A 77 9.59 14.89 16.61
CA ALA A 77 9.28 16.30 16.46
C ALA A 77 8.10 16.69 17.35
N ASP A 78 8.16 17.90 17.88
CA ASP A 78 7.10 18.48 18.69
C ASP A 78 5.83 18.70 17.85
N GLU A 79 4.68 18.30 18.38
CA GLU A 79 3.37 18.39 17.71
C GLU A 79 3.01 19.83 17.29
N LEU A 80 3.46 20.82 18.06
CA LEU A 80 3.21 22.24 17.81
C LEU A 80 4.24 22.86 16.86
N GLY A 81 5.23 22.08 16.40
CA GLY A 81 6.24 22.51 15.44
C GLY A 81 7.34 23.39 16.04
N ALA A 82 7.62 23.27 17.34
CA ALA A 82 8.69 24.06 17.98
C ALA A 82 10.10 23.73 17.44
N ASP A 83 10.31 22.53 16.90
CA ASP A 83 11.62 21.99 16.51
C ASP A 83 11.68 21.52 15.05
N THR A 84 11.02 22.26 14.15
CA THR A 84 10.99 22.00 12.69
C THR A 84 12.36 21.85 12.02
N TRP A 85 13.44 22.36 12.63
CA TRP A 85 14.81 22.16 12.16
C TRP A 85 15.24 20.67 12.16
N LYS A 86 14.65 19.84 13.02
CA LYS A 86 14.89 18.38 13.03
C LYS A 86 14.38 17.67 11.77
N LEU A 87 13.49 18.31 11.00
CA LEU A 87 12.87 17.75 9.81
C LEU A 87 13.76 17.87 8.56
N GLU A 88 14.88 18.60 8.62
CA GLU A 88 15.77 18.79 7.47
C GLU A 88 16.24 17.47 6.82
N PRO A 89 16.69 16.45 7.59
CA PRO A 89 17.10 15.17 7.00
C PRO A 89 15.94 14.46 6.29
N VAL A 90 14.72 14.55 6.83
CA VAL A 90 13.51 13.95 6.24
C VAL A 90 13.18 14.60 4.89
N ILE A 91 13.31 15.93 4.83
CA ILE A 91 13.05 16.72 3.62
C ILE A 91 14.08 16.40 2.54
N GLU A 92 15.36 16.26 2.90
CA GLU A 92 16.39 15.80 1.97
C GLU A 92 16.12 14.40 1.43
N LEU A 93 15.71 13.46 2.30
CA LEU A 93 15.35 12.10 1.89
C LEU A 93 14.16 12.11 0.92
N LEU A 94 13.11 12.88 1.22
CA LEU A 94 11.95 13.04 0.34
C LEU A 94 12.35 13.55 -1.05
N LYS A 95 13.18 14.60 -1.12
CA LYS A 95 13.71 15.14 -2.39
C LYS A 95 14.52 14.13 -3.19
N ARG A 96 15.17 13.17 -2.51
CA ARG A 96 15.91 12.06 -3.12
C ARG A 96 15.02 10.86 -3.49
N GLY A 97 13.70 10.94 -3.26
CA GLY A 97 12.74 9.90 -3.62
C GLY A 97 12.52 8.84 -2.54
N ALA A 98 12.71 9.19 -1.27
CA ALA A 98 12.36 8.35 -0.14
C ALA A 98 10.84 8.19 0.03
N VAL A 99 10.45 7.11 0.71
CA VAL A 99 9.09 6.84 1.16
C VAL A 99 9.12 6.71 2.67
N GLY A 100 8.29 7.49 3.36
CA GLY A 100 8.26 7.47 4.83
C GLY A 100 6.91 7.83 5.39
N VAL A 101 6.83 7.92 6.70
CA VAL A 101 5.59 8.23 7.44
C VAL A 101 5.70 9.61 8.07
N ILE A 102 4.63 10.40 7.95
CA ILE A 102 4.49 11.70 8.62
C ILE A 102 3.14 11.80 9.34
N PRO A 103 3.06 12.57 10.44
CA PRO A 103 1.78 12.87 11.08
C PRO A 103 0.92 13.79 10.20
N THR A 104 -0.39 13.75 10.44
CA THR A 104 -1.35 14.74 9.93
C THR A 104 -2.35 15.10 11.02
N ASP A 105 -3.23 16.04 10.74
CA ASP A 105 -4.30 16.53 11.63
C ASP A 105 -5.40 15.48 11.90
N THR A 106 -5.38 14.34 11.19
CA THR A 106 -6.28 13.21 11.44
C THR A 106 -5.51 11.95 11.88
N VAL A 107 -4.77 11.34 10.95
CA VAL A 107 -4.10 10.05 11.14
C VAL A 107 -2.75 10.09 10.43
N TYR A 108 -1.85 9.17 10.76
CA TYR A 108 -0.58 9.07 10.05
C TYR A 108 -0.76 8.77 8.56
N ALA A 109 0.16 9.29 7.74
CA ALA A 109 0.18 9.05 6.31
C ALA A 109 1.56 8.55 5.86
N ILE A 110 1.58 7.54 4.98
CA ILE A 110 2.77 7.20 4.20
C ILE A 110 2.82 8.15 3.02
N VAL A 111 3.98 8.76 2.83
CA VAL A 111 4.21 9.83 1.86
C VAL A 111 5.44 9.61 1.00
N CYS A 112 5.42 10.21 -0.18
CA CYS A 112 6.58 10.36 -1.05
C CYS A 112 6.43 11.58 -1.96
N ASP A 113 7.54 12.03 -2.56
CA ASP A 113 7.50 13.15 -3.51
C ASP A 113 6.69 12.80 -4.78
N LEU A 114 5.77 13.69 -5.14
CA LEU A 114 4.95 13.62 -6.34
C LEU A 114 5.78 13.47 -7.62
N LYS A 115 6.97 14.07 -7.69
CA LYS A 115 7.83 14.00 -8.89
C LYS A 115 8.56 12.65 -9.02
N SER A 116 8.65 11.87 -7.95
CA SER A 116 9.40 10.61 -7.94
C SER A 116 8.54 9.41 -8.30
N ASN A 117 8.53 9.07 -9.60
CA ASN A 117 7.81 7.89 -10.11
C ASN A 117 8.19 6.59 -9.38
N SER A 118 9.49 6.43 -9.08
CA SER A 118 9.98 5.27 -8.34
C SER A 118 9.44 5.20 -6.91
N ALA A 119 9.30 6.35 -6.25
CA ALA A 119 8.79 6.41 -4.88
C ALA A 119 7.29 6.10 -4.85
N ILE A 120 6.51 6.58 -5.83
CA ILE A 120 5.09 6.23 -5.99
C ILE A 120 4.92 4.71 -6.18
N GLU A 121 5.75 4.08 -7.02
CA GLU A 121 5.73 2.62 -7.19
C GLU A 121 6.15 1.86 -5.93
N ARG A 122 7.05 2.42 -5.12
CA ARG A 122 7.45 1.84 -3.81
C ARG A 122 6.32 1.95 -2.80
N LEU A 123 5.73 3.13 -2.64
CA LEU A 123 4.60 3.41 -1.76
C LEU A 123 3.43 2.45 -2.03
N ARG A 124 3.06 2.27 -3.30
CA ARG A 124 2.00 1.32 -3.69
C ARG A 124 2.32 -0.12 -3.30
N ARG A 125 3.59 -0.52 -3.41
CA ARG A 125 4.04 -1.86 -3.02
C ARG A 125 4.01 -2.05 -1.50
N ILE A 126 4.56 -1.10 -0.74
CA ILE A 126 4.57 -1.11 0.73
C ILE A 126 3.14 -1.23 1.27
N LYS A 127 2.19 -0.51 0.65
CA LYS A 127 0.79 -0.51 1.08
C LYS A 127 -0.09 -1.57 0.41
N ASN A 128 0.48 -2.39 -0.47
CA ASN A 128 -0.26 -3.37 -1.27
C ASN A 128 -1.53 -2.77 -1.94
N ILE A 129 -1.41 -1.55 -2.46
CA ILE A 129 -2.52 -0.83 -3.08
C ILE A 129 -2.60 -1.22 -4.55
N GLU A 130 -3.77 -1.70 -4.97
CA GLU A 130 -4.03 -1.97 -6.38
C GLU A 130 -3.77 -0.72 -7.23
N PRO A 131 -3.16 -0.87 -8.43
CA PRO A 131 -2.95 0.24 -9.34
C PRO A 131 -4.23 1.07 -9.56
N SER A 132 -5.38 0.40 -9.70
CA SER A 132 -6.71 0.99 -9.91
C SER A 132 -7.15 2.03 -8.88
N LYS A 133 -6.68 1.93 -7.63
CA LYS A 133 -7.11 2.82 -6.55
C LYS A 133 -6.41 4.18 -6.64
N PRO A 134 -7.16 5.29 -6.60
CA PRO A 134 -6.56 6.61 -6.60
C PRO A 134 -5.73 6.84 -5.34
N LEU A 135 -4.66 7.63 -5.47
CA LEU A 135 -3.89 8.16 -4.34
C LEU A 135 -4.37 9.59 -4.04
N SER A 136 -3.94 10.13 -2.91
CA SER A 136 -4.16 11.55 -2.63
C SER A 136 -2.87 12.35 -2.70
N ILE A 137 -3.02 13.66 -2.88
CA ILE A 137 -1.95 14.63 -2.78
C ILE A 137 -2.16 15.50 -1.52
N LEU A 138 -1.07 15.74 -0.79
CA LEU A 138 -1.00 16.70 0.29
C LEU A 138 -0.47 18.02 -0.28
N CYS A 139 -1.33 19.02 -0.30
CA CYS A 139 -1.05 20.35 -0.85
C CYS A 139 -0.75 21.33 0.29
N ARG A 140 0.20 22.24 0.05
CA ARG A 140 0.52 23.32 1.01
C ARG A 140 -0.39 24.54 0.84
N SER A 141 -1.02 24.66 -0.33
CA SER A 141 -1.82 25.84 -0.67
C SER A 141 -2.85 25.54 -1.75
N LEU A 142 -3.85 26.43 -1.89
CA LEU A 142 -4.83 26.38 -2.97
C LEU A 142 -4.18 26.46 -4.37
N ARG A 143 -3.02 27.11 -4.49
CA ARG A 143 -2.27 27.18 -5.76
C ARG A 143 -1.84 25.80 -6.22
N ASP A 144 -1.38 24.95 -5.31
CA ASP A 144 -1.01 23.58 -5.64
C ASP A 144 -2.24 22.81 -6.13
N ILE A 145 -3.39 22.97 -5.46
CA ILE A 145 -4.66 22.35 -5.87
C ILE A 145 -5.02 22.75 -7.30
N ASP A 146 -5.03 24.05 -7.61
CA ASP A 146 -5.35 24.56 -8.95
C ASP A 146 -4.32 24.14 -10.01
N THR A 147 -3.08 23.88 -9.62
CA THR A 147 -2.02 23.42 -10.54
C THR A 147 -2.24 21.95 -10.92
N TYR A 148 -2.52 21.09 -9.94
CA TYR A 148 -2.59 19.63 -10.12
C TYR A 148 -4.01 19.09 -10.38
N THR A 149 -5.03 19.93 -10.28
CA THR A 149 -6.43 19.60 -10.55
C THR A 149 -7.09 20.63 -11.46
N THR A 150 -8.34 20.39 -11.85
CA THR A 150 -9.17 21.39 -12.54
C THR A 150 -9.69 22.49 -11.60
N GLY A 151 -9.28 22.47 -10.33
CA GLY A 151 -9.77 23.36 -9.28
C GLY A 151 -11.15 22.97 -8.76
N PHE A 152 -11.60 23.69 -7.73
CA PHE A 152 -12.94 23.53 -7.19
C PHE A 152 -14.00 24.13 -8.14
N PRO A 153 -15.23 23.56 -8.17
CA PRO A 153 -16.32 24.13 -8.94
C PRO A 153 -16.54 25.60 -8.58
N ARG A 154 -16.52 26.48 -9.58
CA ARG A 154 -16.87 27.89 -9.43
C ARG A 154 -18.38 28.04 -9.63
N GLY A 155 -19.01 28.93 -8.89
CA GLY A 155 -20.42 29.27 -9.11
C GLY A 155 -20.62 29.76 -10.55
N ASP A 156 -21.68 29.30 -11.21
CA ASP A 156 -21.98 29.55 -12.62
C ASP A 156 -22.72 30.88 -12.87
N GLY A 157 -22.86 31.73 -11.84
CA GLY A 157 -23.58 32.99 -11.93
C GLY A 157 -25.11 32.86 -12.01
N GLN A 158 -25.66 31.64 -12.00
CA GLN A 158 -27.11 31.35 -12.07
C GLN A 158 -27.66 30.88 -10.71
N GLY A 159 -27.21 31.48 -9.61
CA GLY A 159 -27.73 31.21 -8.26
C GLY A 159 -27.14 29.97 -7.57
N HIS A 160 -26.21 29.24 -8.20
CA HIS A 160 -25.47 28.17 -7.51
C HIS A 160 -24.52 28.77 -6.44
N ALA A 161 -24.55 28.18 -5.25
CA ALA A 161 -23.67 28.57 -4.15
C ALA A 161 -22.21 28.57 -4.59
N ASN A 162 -21.44 29.57 -4.15
CA ASN A 162 -20.00 29.62 -4.40
C ASN A 162 -19.30 28.55 -3.54
N ILE A 163 -19.31 27.30 -4.04
CA ILE A 163 -18.71 26.12 -3.39
C ILE A 163 -17.26 26.40 -3.01
N PHE A 164 -16.50 27.10 -3.85
CA PHE A 164 -15.13 27.49 -3.54
C PHE A 164 -15.01 28.36 -2.28
N ARG A 165 -15.95 29.29 -2.05
CA ARG A 165 -15.98 30.10 -0.80
C ARG A 165 -16.23 29.22 0.42
N ALA A 166 -17.10 28.22 0.30
CA ALA A 166 -17.38 27.30 1.39
C ALA A 166 -16.20 26.36 1.67
N VAL A 167 -15.56 25.83 0.62
CA VAL A 167 -14.35 25.00 0.74
C VAL A 167 -13.20 25.76 1.41
N LYS A 168 -13.03 27.06 1.13
CA LYS A 168 -12.03 27.89 1.82
C LYS A 168 -12.18 27.94 3.33
N GLN A 169 -13.38 27.71 3.85
CA GLN A 169 -13.63 27.66 5.30
C GLN A 169 -13.28 26.28 5.90
N CYS A 170 -13.07 25.27 5.05
CA CYS A 170 -12.68 23.91 5.44
C CYS A 170 -11.16 23.69 5.39
N LEU A 171 -10.40 24.62 4.79
CA LEU A 171 -8.99 24.44 4.48
C LEU A 171 -8.12 25.51 5.17
N PRO A 172 -6.96 25.13 5.77
CA PRO A 172 -6.52 23.76 6.03
C PRO A 172 -7.47 23.03 7.01
N GLY A 173 -7.50 21.70 6.97
CA GLY A 173 -8.34 20.94 7.88
C GLY A 173 -8.62 19.49 7.48
N PRO A 174 -9.53 18.82 8.22
CA PRO A 174 -9.72 17.37 8.18
C PRO A 174 -10.63 16.91 7.02
N TYR A 175 -10.37 17.42 5.82
CA TYR A 175 -11.13 17.10 4.61
C TYR A 175 -10.22 16.58 3.49
N THR A 176 -10.72 15.58 2.77
CA THR A 176 -10.15 15.13 1.49
C THR A 176 -11.19 15.35 0.40
N PHE A 177 -10.85 16.14 -0.61
CA PHE A 177 -11.71 16.41 -1.76
C PHE A 177 -11.30 15.57 -2.95
N ILE A 178 -12.21 14.79 -3.53
CA ILE A 178 -11.96 14.09 -4.79
C ILE A 178 -12.22 15.08 -5.92
N LEU A 179 -11.16 15.43 -6.65
CA LEU A 179 -11.19 16.40 -7.73
C LEU A 179 -10.70 15.78 -9.03
N THR A 180 -11.08 16.39 -10.15
CA THR A 180 -10.54 16.00 -11.46
C THR A 180 -9.10 16.49 -11.57
N ALA A 181 -8.15 15.58 -11.74
CA ALA A 181 -6.74 15.81 -11.99
C ALA A 181 -6.50 16.60 -13.29
N SER A 182 -5.52 17.51 -13.22
CA SER A 182 -5.02 18.25 -14.37
C SER A 182 -3.99 17.43 -15.16
N LYS A 183 -3.44 18.02 -16.22
CA LYS A 183 -2.35 17.40 -17.00
C LYS A 183 -0.99 17.45 -16.29
N GLU A 184 -0.84 18.33 -15.30
CA GLU A 184 0.39 18.49 -14.52
C GLU A 184 0.58 17.36 -13.51
N LEU A 185 -0.50 16.65 -13.14
CA LEU A 185 -0.41 15.50 -12.26
C LEU A 185 0.31 14.35 -12.98
N PRO A 186 1.35 13.74 -12.37
CA PRO A 186 2.05 12.61 -12.96
C PRO A 186 1.08 11.51 -13.37
N LYS A 187 1.26 10.98 -14.57
CA LYS A 187 0.38 9.95 -15.14
C LYS A 187 0.30 8.72 -14.24
N GLN A 188 1.32 8.42 -13.45
CA GLN A 188 1.38 7.33 -12.48
C GLN A 188 0.39 7.49 -11.32
N CYS A 189 -0.18 8.69 -11.14
CA CYS A 189 -1.23 8.99 -10.18
C CYS A 189 -2.66 8.81 -10.77
N VAL A 190 -2.77 8.64 -12.10
CA VAL A 190 -4.05 8.70 -12.85
C VAL A 190 -4.26 7.55 -13.84
N ARG A 191 -3.17 7.01 -14.41
CA ARG A 191 -3.16 5.95 -15.43
C ARG A 191 -2.87 4.60 -14.79
N TYR A 192 -3.82 3.68 -14.93
CA TYR A 192 -3.68 2.32 -14.40
C TYR A 192 -4.21 1.26 -15.37
N GLY A 193 -3.43 0.17 -15.56
CA GLY A 193 -3.74 -0.99 -16.41
C GLY A 193 -2.74 -1.23 -17.57
N THR A 194 -2.44 -2.49 -17.90
CA THR A 194 -1.67 -2.91 -19.08
C THR A 194 -2.59 -3.56 -20.10
N THR A 195 -3.33 -2.80 -20.90
CA THR A 195 -3.88 -3.19 -22.22
C THR A 195 -4.74 -2.07 -22.80
N THR A 196 -4.63 -1.91 -24.12
CA THR A 196 -5.11 -0.81 -24.96
C THR A 196 -6.61 -0.54 -24.95
N ALA A 197 -7.45 -1.37 -24.32
CA ALA A 197 -8.91 -1.27 -24.42
C ALA A 197 -9.66 -0.90 -23.12
N LYS A 198 -9.00 -0.82 -21.95
CA LYS A 198 -9.68 -0.62 -20.65
C LYS A 198 -9.23 0.65 -19.90
N TYR A 199 -8.79 1.67 -20.64
CA TYR A 199 -8.42 2.97 -20.07
C TYR A 199 -9.66 3.87 -19.89
N ALA A 200 -10.57 3.49 -18.99
CA ALA A 200 -11.36 4.52 -18.33
C ALA A 200 -10.40 5.24 -17.39
N SER A 201 -9.67 6.25 -17.90
CA SER A 201 -8.76 7.04 -17.07
C SER A 201 -9.60 7.64 -15.96
N ARG A 202 -9.51 7.11 -14.74
CA ARG A 202 -10.02 7.83 -13.57
C ARG A 202 -9.15 9.06 -13.46
N LYS A 203 -9.66 10.17 -13.99
CA LYS A 203 -9.00 11.47 -13.92
C LYS A 203 -9.17 12.06 -12.53
N ASN A 204 -9.30 11.26 -11.48
CA ASN A 204 -9.67 11.74 -10.15
C ASN A 204 -8.50 11.55 -9.19
N VAL A 205 -8.29 12.53 -8.32
CA VAL A 205 -7.26 12.51 -7.29
C VAL A 205 -7.86 13.02 -5.99
N GLY A 206 -7.50 12.40 -4.86
CA GLY A 206 -7.84 12.95 -3.55
C GLY A 206 -6.93 14.15 -3.25
N VAL A 207 -7.49 15.25 -2.80
CA VAL A 207 -6.75 16.47 -2.46
C VAL A 207 -6.97 16.79 -1.01
N ARG A 208 -5.87 16.98 -0.28
CA ARG A 208 -5.91 17.32 1.14
C ARG A 208 -4.93 18.44 1.44
N MET A 209 -5.33 19.33 2.33
CA MET A 209 -4.49 20.41 2.87
C MET A 209 -4.57 20.32 4.40
N PRO A 210 -3.69 19.51 5.02
CA PRO A 210 -3.79 19.13 6.44
C PRO A 210 -3.44 20.30 7.37
N ASP A 211 -4.12 20.41 8.51
CA ASP A 211 -3.83 21.42 9.54
C ASP A 211 -2.91 20.86 10.64
N ASP A 212 -1.70 20.46 10.25
CA ASP A 212 -0.70 19.87 11.15
C ASP A 212 0.65 20.57 10.97
N ALA A 213 1.24 21.04 12.07
CA ALA A 213 2.43 21.88 12.04
C ALA A 213 3.65 21.16 11.43
N ILE A 214 3.84 19.88 11.75
CA ILE A 214 4.92 19.06 11.21
C ILE A 214 4.70 18.82 9.71
N CYS A 215 3.49 18.44 9.32
CA CYS A 215 3.14 18.21 7.92
C CYS A 215 3.32 19.48 7.07
N GLN A 216 2.86 20.63 7.57
CA GLN A 216 3.01 21.92 6.91
C GLN A 216 4.49 22.31 6.79
N ALA A 217 5.29 22.17 7.84
CA ALA A 217 6.72 22.47 7.80
C ALA A 217 7.48 21.63 6.76
N ILE A 218 7.10 20.37 6.57
CA ILE A 218 7.66 19.53 5.49
C ILE A 218 7.21 20.07 4.13
N LEU A 219 5.90 20.30 3.94
CA LEU A 219 5.33 20.77 2.68
C LEU A 219 5.88 22.13 2.23
N GLU A 220 6.19 23.03 3.17
CA GLU A 220 6.77 24.35 2.89
C GLU A 220 8.16 24.27 2.25
N LYS A 221 8.96 23.27 2.61
CA LYS A 221 10.32 23.08 2.05
C LYS A 221 10.35 22.17 0.81
N MET A 222 9.21 21.65 0.39
CA MET A 222 9.06 20.82 -0.81
C MET A 222 8.64 21.67 -2.03
N ASP A 223 9.19 21.34 -3.20
CA ASP A 223 8.87 22.05 -4.46
C ASP A 223 7.58 21.57 -5.13
N SER A 224 6.94 20.55 -4.58
CA SER A 224 5.70 19.94 -5.06
C SER A 224 4.93 19.31 -3.90
N PRO A 225 3.61 19.09 -4.07
CA PRO A 225 2.82 18.28 -3.16
C PRO A 225 3.44 16.92 -2.89
N LEU A 226 3.08 16.32 -1.77
CA LEU A 226 3.42 14.92 -1.49
C LEU A 226 2.29 14.01 -1.93
N ILE A 227 2.62 12.85 -2.47
CA ILE A 227 1.65 11.75 -2.60
C ILE A 227 1.45 11.13 -1.22
N SER A 228 0.21 10.83 -0.86
CA SER A 228 -0.14 10.25 0.44
C SER A 228 -1.15 9.10 0.37
N THR A 229 -1.06 8.24 1.37
CA THR A 229 -2.05 7.22 1.74
C THR A 229 -2.07 7.05 3.26
N SER A 230 -3.24 6.89 3.86
CA SER A 230 -3.39 6.80 5.31
C SER A 230 -2.89 5.46 5.83
N VAL A 231 -2.33 5.45 7.03
CA VAL A 231 -1.74 4.24 7.63
C VAL A 231 -2.82 3.40 8.31
N ARG A 232 -2.88 2.11 7.95
CA ARG A 232 -3.81 1.12 8.49
C ARG A 232 -3.06 -0.17 8.75
N SER A 233 -3.46 -0.95 9.75
CA SER A 233 -2.90 -2.28 10.00
C SER A 233 -3.13 -3.18 8.77
N PRO A 234 -2.08 -3.81 8.21
CA PRO A 234 -2.24 -4.74 7.08
C PRO A 234 -3.11 -5.95 7.39
N LYS A 235 -3.21 -6.35 8.67
CA LYS A 235 -3.93 -7.54 9.12
C LYS A 235 -5.37 -7.24 9.52
N GLU A 236 -5.56 -6.19 10.30
CA GLU A 236 -6.85 -5.87 10.95
C GLU A 236 -7.60 -4.74 10.24
N ASN A 237 -6.95 -4.03 9.31
CA ASN A 237 -7.49 -2.88 8.58
C ASN A 237 -7.94 -1.72 9.50
N GLU A 238 -7.43 -1.67 10.73
CA GLU A 238 -7.65 -0.61 11.71
C GLU A 238 -6.68 0.56 11.52
N TRP A 239 -7.08 1.74 12.00
CA TRP A 239 -6.24 2.94 11.97
C TRP A 239 -5.03 2.80 12.88
N MET A 240 -3.84 3.06 12.33
CA MET A 240 -2.64 3.09 13.14
C MET A 240 -2.37 4.52 13.59
N VAL A 241 -2.27 4.69 14.91
CA VAL A 241 -2.13 6.00 15.54
C VAL A 241 -0.81 6.19 16.27
N ASP A 242 -0.10 5.10 16.57
CA ASP A 242 1.18 5.09 17.26
C ASP A 242 2.32 4.97 16.23
N PRO A 243 3.20 5.98 16.11
CA PRO A 243 4.30 5.98 15.15
C PRO A 243 5.34 4.88 15.41
N VAL A 244 5.53 4.45 16.66
CA VAL A 244 6.43 3.35 17.01
C VAL A 244 5.90 2.04 16.41
N VAL A 245 4.61 1.77 16.60
CA VAL A 245 3.96 0.57 16.05
C VAL A 245 3.94 0.61 14.52
N ILE A 246 3.77 1.79 13.92
CA ILE A 246 3.87 1.98 12.46
C ILE A 246 5.28 1.65 11.97
N ALA A 247 6.32 2.10 12.67
CA ALA A 247 7.71 1.81 12.33
C ALA A 247 8.00 0.31 12.36
N ASP A 248 7.53 -0.41 13.38
CA ASP A 248 7.74 -1.86 13.51
C ASP A 248 7.07 -2.66 12.39
N ILE A 249 5.86 -2.26 12.00
CA ILE A 249 5.09 -2.97 10.96
C ILE A 249 5.57 -2.63 9.56
N TYR A 250 5.78 -1.35 9.26
CA TYR A 250 6.07 -0.91 7.90
C TYR A 250 7.55 -0.67 7.61
N GLY A 251 8.40 -0.53 8.64
CA GLY A 251 9.85 -0.47 8.49
C GLY A 251 10.41 -1.64 7.66
N PRO A 252 10.11 -2.91 8.02
CA PRO A 252 10.54 -4.08 7.25
C PRO A 252 10.02 -4.13 5.81
N GLU A 253 8.89 -3.48 5.52
CA GLU A 253 8.29 -3.41 4.17
C GLU A 253 9.03 -2.41 3.25
N GLY A 254 9.93 -1.59 3.82
CA GLY A 254 10.84 -0.72 3.07
C GLY A 254 10.52 0.77 3.19
N LEU A 255 10.03 1.21 4.36
CA LEU A 255 10.06 2.64 4.74
C LEU A 255 11.50 3.10 4.96
N ASP A 256 11.77 4.32 4.54
CA ASP A 256 13.07 4.98 4.70
C ASP A 256 13.10 5.88 5.96
N PHE A 257 11.94 6.42 6.37
CA PHE A 257 11.84 7.23 7.59
C PHE A 257 10.45 7.18 8.26
N VAL A 258 10.41 7.53 9.54
CA VAL A 258 9.19 7.81 10.33
C VAL A 258 9.41 9.11 11.10
N VAL A 259 8.46 10.04 10.96
CA VAL A 259 8.38 11.23 11.81
C VAL A 259 7.38 10.95 12.92
N ASP A 260 7.89 10.84 14.14
CA ASP A 260 7.09 10.81 15.35
C ASP A 260 6.68 12.24 15.70
N GLY A 261 5.38 12.43 15.85
CA GLY A 261 4.75 13.65 16.28
C GLY A 261 3.60 13.29 17.21
N GLY A 262 3.83 12.32 18.10
CA GLY A 262 2.91 11.82 19.10
C GLY A 262 1.74 10.97 18.59
N ILE A 263 1.06 10.34 19.54
CA ILE A 263 -0.06 9.43 19.27
C ILE A 263 -1.27 10.22 18.77
N ARG A 264 -1.88 9.75 17.67
CA ARG A 264 -3.07 10.38 17.08
C ARG A 264 -4.37 9.74 17.56
N VAL A 265 -5.48 10.38 17.25
CA VAL A 265 -6.82 9.79 17.42
C VAL A 265 -7.22 9.15 16.11
N ALA A 266 -7.82 7.96 16.17
CA ALA A 266 -8.28 7.21 15.00
C ALA A 266 -9.54 7.82 14.34
N ASP A 267 -9.48 9.11 13.99
CA ASP A 267 -10.58 9.86 13.40
C ASP A 267 -10.14 10.43 12.04
N PRO A 268 -10.40 9.70 10.94
CA PRO A 268 -9.83 10.02 9.64
C PRO A 268 -10.57 11.20 8.97
N SER A 269 -10.08 11.71 7.85
CA SER A 269 -10.70 12.88 7.20
C SER A 269 -12.07 12.58 6.60
N THR A 270 -12.92 13.60 6.55
CA THR A 270 -14.17 13.55 5.78
C THR A 270 -13.85 13.60 4.30
N VAL A 271 -14.40 12.67 3.52
CA VAL A 271 -14.14 12.55 2.09
C VAL A 271 -15.34 12.99 1.29
N VAL A 272 -15.14 13.99 0.44
CA VAL A 272 -16.18 14.60 -0.37
C VAL A 272 -15.82 14.46 -1.84
N ASP A 273 -16.69 13.83 -2.61
CA ASP A 273 -16.61 13.79 -4.06
C ASP A 273 -17.15 15.08 -4.67
N MET A 274 -16.27 15.79 -5.39
CA MET A 274 -16.55 17.07 -6.03
C MET A 274 -16.56 16.96 -7.56
N THR A 275 -16.56 15.73 -8.10
CA THR A 275 -16.49 15.49 -9.55
C THR A 275 -17.86 15.48 -10.24
N GLY A 276 -18.93 15.31 -9.46
CA GLY A 276 -20.31 15.36 -9.94
C GLY A 276 -20.91 16.77 -9.95
N SER A 277 -22.22 16.85 -10.17
CA SER A 277 -22.99 18.11 -10.14
C SER A 277 -23.15 18.67 -8.72
N SER A 278 -23.18 17.81 -7.71
CA SER A 278 -23.27 18.19 -6.30
C SER A 278 -22.15 17.55 -5.47
N PRO A 279 -21.62 18.25 -4.45
CA PRO A 279 -20.67 17.69 -3.51
C PRO A 279 -21.27 16.55 -2.68
N LYS A 280 -20.73 15.34 -2.82
CA LYS A 280 -21.23 14.14 -2.12
C LYS A 280 -20.27 13.66 -1.04
N ILE A 281 -20.76 13.40 0.16
CA ILE A 281 -19.95 12.77 1.21
C ILE A 281 -19.85 11.28 0.91
N ILE A 282 -18.64 10.82 0.60
CA ILE A 282 -18.31 9.41 0.40
C ILE A 282 -17.97 8.75 1.75
N ARG A 283 -17.37 9.53 2.65
CA ARG A 283 -17.10 9.09 4.02
C ARG A 283 -17.19 10.27 4.98
N GLN A 284 -17.96 10.10 6.05
CA GLN A 284 -17.94 11.00 7.20
C GLN A 284 -16.76 10.65 8.13
N GLY A 285 -15.95 11.64 8.48
CA GLY A 285 -14.86 11.55 9.45
C GLY A 285 -14.82 12.78 10.37
N LYS A 286 -13.63 13.21 10.79
CA LYS A 286 -13.41 14.34 11.71
C LYS A 286 -14.01 15.67 11.25
N GLY A 287 -14.07 15.91 9.94
CA GLY A 287 -14.64 17.13 9.38
C GLY A 287 -16.18 17.11 9.40
N PRO A 288 -16.87 18.05 10.08
CA PRO A 288 -18.33 18.03 10.16
C PRO A 288 -19.02 18.19 8.81
N LYS A 289 -20.17 17.53 8.62
CA LYS A 289 -21.02 17.75 7.44
C LYS A 289 -21.49 19.21 7.40
N LEU A 290 -21.30 19.86 6.26
CA LEU A 290 -21.76 21.23 6.01
C LEU A 290 -23.00 21.24 5.10
N GLN A 291 -23.74 22.34 5.10
CA GLN A 291 -25.02 22.47 4.38
C GLN A 291 -24.91 22.25 2.86
N TRP A 292 -23.77 22.55 2.27
CA TRP A 292 -23.52 22.39 0.84
C TRP A 292 -23.11 20.95 0.45
N MET A 293 -22.91 20.08 1.44
CA MET A 293 -22.56 18.67 1.24
C MET A 293 -23.79 17.79 1.32
N VAL A 294 -23.97 16.94 0.31
CA VAL A 294 -25.05 15.97 0.23
C VAL A 294 -24.55 14.64 0.78
N ALA A 295 -25.28 14.05 1.73
CA ALA A 295 -25.06 12.64 2.10
C ALA A 295 -25.80 11.78 1.06
N GLU A 296 -25.26 10.61 0.70
CA GLU A 296 -26.04 9.72 -0.18
C GLU A 296 -27.35 9.33 0.51
N ASP A 297 -28.47 9.61 -0.16
CA ASP A 297 -29.72 8.92 0.10
C ASP A 297 -29.58 7.50 -0.47
N ASP A 298 -30.09 6.50 0.26
CA ASP A 298 -29.90 5.05 0.10
C ASP A 298 -30.50 4.44 -1.20
N ASN A 299 -30.41 5.13 -2.34
CA ASN A 299 -30.97 4.71 -3.61
C ASN A 299 -29.90 4.14 -4.54
N GLY A 300 -29.91 2.80 -4.61
CA GLY A 300 -28.94 1.96 -5.30
C GLY A 300 -28.66 2.36 -6.74
N SER A 301 -27.39 2.71 -6.99
CA SER A 301 -26.75 2.52 -8.29
C SER A 301 -25.55 1.61 -8.06
N GLY A 302 -25.45 0.53 -8.84
CA GLY A 302 -24.54 -0.62 -8.61
C GLY A 302 -23.04 -0.37 -8.82
N PHE A 303 -22.53 0.83 -8.49
CA PHE A 303 -21.09 1.11 -8.43
C PHE A 303 -20.59 0.93 -6.99
N ARG A 304 -19.54 0.13 -6.80
CA ARG A 304 -18.95 -0.11 -5.48
C ARG A 304 -18.23 1.16 -4.99
N VAL A 305 -18.82 1.81 -3.98
CA VAL A 305 -18.34 3.04 -3.31
C VAL A 305 -16.87 2.92 -2.87
N GLU A 306 -16.44 1.71 -2.49
CA GLU A 306 -15.08 1.36 -2.07
C GLU A 306 -14.00 1.66 -3.13
N ASP A 307 -14.36 1.70 -4.41
CA ASP A 307 -13.43 1.94 -5.51
C ASP A 307 -13.19 3.44 -5.77
N LEU A 308 -14.06 4.32 -5.27
CA LEU A 308 -13.95 5.78 -5.42
C LEU A 308 -13.14 6.42 -4.30
N ILE A 309 -13.13 5.77 -3.15
CA ILE A 309 -12.39 6.18 -1.97
C ILE A 309 -10.89 6.19 -2.29
N PRO A 310 -10.21 7.36 -2.31
CA PRO A 310 -8.76 7.39 -2.45
C PRO A 310 -8.10 6.58 -1.35
N SER A 311 -6.97 5.95 -1.65
CA SER A 311 -6.24 5.13 -0.67
C SER A 311 -5.77 5.94 0.56
N ALA A 312 -5.88 7.27 0.53
CA ALA A 312 -5.65 8.18 1.65
C ALA A 312 -6.88 8.45 2.53
N THR A 313 -7.87 7.57 2.44
CA THR A 313 -9.11 7.69 3.19
C THR A 313 -9.04 6.81 4.39
#